data_AF-A0A381J5V7-F1
#
_entry.id   AF-A0A381J5V7-F1
#
_cell.length_a   1.000
_cell.length_b   1.000
_cell.length_c   1.000
_cell.angle_alpha   90.00
_cell.angle_beta   90.00
_cell.angle_gamma   90.00
#
_symmetry.space_group_name_H-M   'P 1'
#
loop_
_entity.id
_entity.type
_entity.pdbx_description
1 polymer ?
#
loop_
_entity_poly.entity_id
_entity_poly.type
_entity_poly.pdbx_seq_one_letter_code
_entity_poly.pdbx_strand_id
1 'polypeptide(L)'
;MSKEFSSLNLYREKLVNSIKKYLALYFEEYSIGELKDRGGTRRRVDIDIKTKTFYIDFHFNTDGTTTVEDFGGIPTCVEIKKNLAHYIKLNCSISNEKKDTWFVVKNIEQQDFEGIIGLLKESDYYKKEHIIIPENKGTSTLYRLKGIYNEDLVITYFNTKTVQIQGKPLLIFNEAMAMLIELLELDEIPKSYNKLYSLEVDKDAIREQGKLYMPNSYNIINGKLKNCIHQAVYYSLVDADMFEYTAIPLTGFRALEGHIKYALKEFGIVTTRTKRISSFYHKNSSKVYELNNDIKTEINNSKKCKDLEKAYNQYYDLRHMLSHWDDLVLDNDEDTTTMIENIGIARTYIIDTLFIIDSYYSL
;
A
#
# COMPACT_ATOMS: atom_id res chain seq x y z
N MET A 1 4.72 26.48 -3.15
CA MET A 1 3.83 25.34 -3.42
C MET A 1 4.71 24.15 -3.72
N SER A 2 4.62 23.09 -2.91
CA SER A 2 5.41 21.91 -3.20
C SER A 2 4.81 21.18 -4.42
N LYS A 3 5.68 20.64 -5.29
CA LYS A 3 5.24 19.85 -6.46
C LYS A 3 4.42 18.63 -6.05
N GLU A 4 4.61 18.17 -4.82
CA GLU A 4 3.94 17.01 -4.26
C GLU A 4 2.40 17.13 -4.32
N PHE A 5 1.85 18.27 -3.91
CA PHE A 5 0.40 18.49 -3.82
C PHE A 5 -0.18 19.20 -5.04
N SER A 6 0.57 19.25 -6.14
CA SER A 6 0.09 19.80 -7.41
C SER A 6 -0.62 18.75 -8.24
N SER A 7 -1.69 19.19 -8.92
CA SER A 7 -2.48 18.43 -9.91
C SER A 7 -2.83 17.01 -9.44
N LEU A 8 -3.46 16.91 -8.27
CA LEU A 8 -3.92 15.65 -7.70
C LEU A 8 -5.33 15.30 -8.21
N ASN A 9 -5.60 14.01 -8.39
CA ASN A 9 -6.94 13.51 -8.71
C ASN A 9 -7.74 13.33 -7.42
N LEU A 10 -8.31 14.41 -6.89
CA LEU A 10 -9.05 14.39 -5.62
C LEU A 10 -10.55 14.35 -5.84
N TYR A 11 -11.25 13.60 -4.99
CA TYR A 11 -12.70 13.67 -4.85
C TYR A 11 -13.05 14.94 -4.07
N ARG A 12 -13.43 16.01 -4.78
CA ARG A 12 -13.63 17.36 -4.26
C ARG A 12 -14.73 17.42 -3.18
N GLU A 13 -15.77 16.63 -3.31
CA GLU A 13 -16.91 16.53 -2.38
C GLU A 13 -16.49 15.93 -1.03
N LYS A 14 -15.38 15.17 -0.98
CA LYS A 14 -14.84 14.62 0.28
C LYS A 14 -13.97 15.61 1.05
N LEU A 15 -13.53 16.72 0.46
CA LEU A 15 -12.52 17.60 1.04
C LEU A 15 -12.89 18.11 2.44
N VAL A 16 -14.07 18.71 2.61
CA VAL A 16 -14.49 19.29 3.90
C VAL A 16 -14.63 18.21 4.98
N ASN A 17 -15.22 17.07 4.63
CA ASN A 17 -15.37 15.96 5.58
C ASN A 17 -14.01 15.36 5.98
N SER A 18 -13.06 15.23 5.04
CA SER A 18 -11.72 14.75 5.34
C SER A 18 -10.92 15.72 6.21
N ILE A 19 -11.07 17.04 6.01
CA ILE A 19 -10.50 18.04 6.93
C ILE A 19 -11.11 17.87 8.32
N LYS A 20 -12.43 17.73 8.42
CA LYS A 20 -13.12 17.51 9.71
C LYS A 20 -12.59 16.27 10.44
N LYS A 21 -12.42 15.15 9.73
CA LYS A 21 -11.85 13.91 10.28
C LYS A 21 -10.41 14.10 10.78
N TYR A 22 -9.57 14.76 9.98
CA TYR A 22 -8.21 15.10 10.41
C TYR A 22 -8.23 15.92 11.70
N LEU A 23 -9.05 16.97 11.76
CA LEU A 23 -9.10 17.82 12.94
C LEU A 23 -9.55 17.06 14.20
N ALA A 24 -10.54 16.16 14.06
CA ALA A 24 -11.01 15.29 15.14
C ALA A 24 -9.94 14.36 15.72
N LEU A 25 -8.93 13.97 14.91
CA LEU A 25 -7.85 13.10 15.35
C LEU A 25 -6.76 13.83 16.14
N TYR A 26 -6.57 15.13 15.89
CA TYR A 26 -5.39 15.86 16.36
C TYR A 26 -5.70 17.07 17.25
N PHE A 27 -6.98 17.46 17.38
CA PHE A 27 -7.38 18.64 18.15
C PHE A 27 -8.65 18.37 18.97
N GLU A 28 -8.63 18.73 20.25
CA GLU A 28 -9.77 18.58 21.17
C GLU A 28 -10.92 19.55 20.85
N GLU A 29 -10.58 20.79 20.50
CA GLU A 29 -11.53 21.85 20.17
C GLU A 29 -11.18 22.43 18.80
N TYR A 30 -12.12 22.33 17.86
CA TYR A 30 -11.96 22.86 16.51
C TYR A 30 -13.30 23.30 15.90
N SER A 31 -13.19 24.21 14.93
CA SER A 31 -14.26 24.72 14.08
C SER A 31 -13.79 24.66 12.62
N ILE A 32 -14.71 24.35 11.71
CA ILE A 32 -14.43 24.28 10.27
C ILE A 32 -15.48 25.08 9.51
N GLY A 33 -15.02 25.98 8.64
CA GLY A 33 -15.87 26.72 7.73
C GLY A 33 -16.26 25.92 6.49
N GLU A 34 -17.21 26.45 5.73
CA GLU A 34 -17.57 25.90 4.42
C GLU A 34 -16.47 26.14 3.38
N LEU A 35 -16.54 25.41 2.26
CA LEU A 35 -15.66 25.59 1.12
C LEU A 35 -16.07 26.85 0.33
N LYS A 36 -15.32 27.94 0.48
CA LYS A 36 -15.62 29.25 -0.12
C LYS A 36 -14.92 29.43 -1.47
N ASP A 37 -15.60 30.05 -2.43
CA ASP A 37 -14.99 30.57 -3.65
C ASP A 37 -14.19 31.84 -3.35
N ARG A 38 -12.93 31.90 -3.80
CA ARG A 38 -12.02 33.04 -3.63
C ARG A 38 -11.63 33.70 -4.96
N GLY A 39 -12.35 33.38 -6.04
CA GLY A 39 -12.11 33.84 -7.40
C GLY A 39 -11.21 32.89 -8.19
N GLY A 40 -11.46 32.82 -9.50
CA GLY A 40 -10.75 31.92 -10.41
C GLY A 40 -10.88 30.46 -9.97
N THR A 41 -9.75 29.75 -9.95
CA THR A 41 -9.67 28.35 -9.52
C THR A 41 -9.61 28.17 -8.01
N ARG A 42 -9.45 29.26 -7.23
CA ARG A 42 -9.13 29.17 -5.80
C ARG A 42 -10.39 28.91 -4.97
N ARG A 43 -10.29 27.93 -4.08
CA ARG A 43 -11.27 27.58 -3.05
C ARG A 43 -10.60 27.55 -1.69
N ARG A 44 -11.31 27.95 -0.63
CA ARG A 44 -10.76 28.05 0.71
C ARG A 44 -11.63 27.37 1.74
N VAL A 45 -11.01 26.69 2.70
CA VAL A 45 -11.64 26.30 3.96
C VAL A 45 -10.92 27.02 5.09
N ASP A 46 -11.68 27.80 5.87
CA ASP A 46 -11.20 28.44 7.09
C ASP A 46 -11.32 27.44 8.26
N ILE A 47 -10.33 27.42 9.14
CA ILE A 47 -10.20 26.45 10.24
C ILE A 47 -9.82 27.20 11.51
N ASP A 48 -10.57 26.96 12.58
CA ASP A 48 -10.24 27.43 13.92
C ASP A 48 -9.87 26.24 14.80
N ILE A 49 -8.77 26.35 15.51
CA ILE A 49 -8.42 25.47 16.63
C ILE A 49 -8.25 26.35 17.86
N LYS A 50 -8.36 25.77 19.06
CA LYS A 50 -8.30 26.50 20.36
C LYS A 50 -7.25 27.62 20.44
N THR A 51 -6.08 27.41 19.85
CA THR A 51 -4.95 28.33 19.95
C THR A 51 -4.81 29.30 18.77
N LYS A 52 -5.38 28.99 17.60
CA LYS A 52 -5.08 29.68 16.33
C LYS A 52 -6.19 29.51 15.29
N THR A 53 -6.34 30.51 14.43
CA THR A 53 -7.14 30.45 13.19
C THR A 53 -6.23 30.39 11.98
N PHE A 54 -6.52 29.51 11.03
CA PHE A 54 -5.80 29.41 9.76
C PHE A 54 -6.73 28.96 8.63
N TYR A 55 -6.17 28.75 7.44
CA TYR A 55 -6.94 28.27 6.29
C TYR A 55 -6.11 27.32 5.44
N ILE A 56 -6.80 26.50 4.65
CA ILE A 56 -6.21 25.73 3.56
C ILE A 56 -6.90 26.11 2.25
N ASP A 57 -6.09 26.32 1.22
CA ASP A 57 -6.57 26.64 -0.12
C ASP A 57 -6.41 25.45 -1.07
N PHE A 58 -7.34 25.37 -2.00
CA PHE A 58 -7.38 24.42 -3.09
C PHE A 58 -7.47 25.20 -4.40
N HIS A 59 -6.74 24.76 -5.43
CA HIS A 59 -6.95 25.22 -6.80
C HIS A 59 -7.68 24.12 -7.55
N PHE A 60 -8.92 24.36 -7.92
CA PHE A 60 -9.72 23.51 -8.78
C PHE A 60 -9.33 23.81 -10.22
N ASN A 61 -8.39 23.03 -10.74
CA ASN A 61 -7.81 23.24 -12.07
C ASN A 61 -8.87 22.99 -13.16
N THR A 62 -8.66 23.60 -14.32
CA THR A 62 -9.59 23.51 -15.46
C THR A 62 -9.64 22.13 -16.10
N ASP A 63 -8.65 21.29 -15.82
CA ASP A 63 -8.53 19.92 -16.30
C ASP A 63 -9.12 18.88 -15.32
N GLY A 64 -9.86 19.33 -14.30
CA GLY A 64 -10.47 18.49 -13.28
C GLY A 64 -9.58 18.15 -12.09
N THR A 65 -8.26 18.34 -12.19
CA THR A 65 -7.35 18.07 -11.07
C THR A 65 -7.49 19.12 -9.96
N THR A 66 -6.92 18.84 -8.80
CA THR A 66 -6.91 19.75 -7.65
C THR A 66 -5.50 19.90 -7.11
N THR A 67 -5.06 21.14 -6.90
CA THR A 67 -3.81 21.45 -6.22
C THR A 67 -4.09 21.92 -4.79
N VAL A 68 -3.41 21.37 -3.79
CA VAL A 68 -3.56 21.77 -2.38
C VAL A 68 -2.42 22.71 -1.99
N GLU A 69 -2.74 23.89 -1.43
CA GLU A 69 -1.72 24.81 -0.92
C GLU A 69 -1.27 24.43 0.50
N ASP A 70 -0.12 23.76 0.57
CA ASP A 70 0.51 23.28 1.81
C ASP A 70 1.27 24.36 2.60
N PHE A 71 1.22 25.62 2.18
CA PHE A 71 2.02 26.72 2.71
C PHE A 71 1.23 28.03 2.71
N GLY A 72 1.80 29.09 3.28
CA GLY A 72 1.16 30.42 3.37
C GLY A 72 0.17 30.57 4.53
N GLY A 73 -0.15 31.83 4.85
CA GLY A 73 -0.88 32.18 6.08
C GLY A 73 0.09 32.43 7.25
N ILE A 74 -0.35 32.14 8.48
CA ILE A 74 0.44 32.35 9.70
C ILE A 74 1.60 31.34 9.74
N PRO A 75 2.87 31.76 9.92
CA PRO A 75 4.04 30.86 9.89
C PRO A 75 3.95 29.66 10.83
N THR A 76 3.32 29.85 12.00
CA THR A 76 3.22 28.80 13.03
C THR A 76 2.17 27.72 12.73
N CYS A 77 1.46 27.82 11.59
CA CYS A 77 0.50 26.81 11.12
C CYS A 77 0.99 26.07 9.86
N VAL A 78 2.18 26.37 9.34
CA VAL A 78 2.69 25.76 8.09
C VAL A 78 2.82 24.25 8.21
N GLU A 79 3.33 23.75 9.34
CA GLU A 79 3.47 22.30 9.56
C GLU A 79 2.12 21.58 9.63
N ILE A 80 1.15 22.17 10.34
CA ILE A 80 -0.23 21.67 10.41
C ILE A 80 -0.84 21.61 9.01
N LYS A 81 -0.67 22.66 8.19
CA LYS A 81 -1.16 22.68 6.80
C LYS A 81 -0.52 21.59 5.94
N LYS A 82 0.77 21.34 6.11
CA LYS A 82 1.47 20.29 5.37
C LYS A 82 1.00 18.89 5.76
N ASN A 83 0.77 18.64 7.05
CA ASN A 83 0.22 17.37 7.54
C ASN A 83 -1.23 17.17 7.09
N LEU A 84 -2.04 18.23 7.12
CA LEU A 84 -3.40 18.22 6.59
C LEU A 84 -3.41 17.97 5.08
N ALA A 85 -2.52 18.58 4.30
CA ALA A 85 -2.40 18.34 2.86
C ALA A 85 -2.02 16.88 2.55
N HIS A 86 -1.12 16.27 3.34
CA HIS A 86 -0.83 14.84 3.28
C HIS A 86 -2.08 14.00 3.56
N TYR A 87 -2.80 14.29 4.63
CA TYR A 87 -4.01 13.57 4.99
C TYR A 87 -5.08 13.66 3.91
N ILE A 88 -5.28 14.84 3.32
CA ILE A 88 -6.21 15.05 2.20
C ILE A 88 -5.78 14.25 0.97
N LYS A 89 -4.49 14.30 0.62
CA LYS A 89 -3.96 13.50 -0.50
C LYS A 89 -4.22 12.01 -0.28
N LEU A 90 -4.03 11.48 0.92
CA LEU A 90 -4.27 10.06 1.22
C LEU A 90 -5.77 9.70 1.22
N ASN A 91 -6.62 10.55 1.81
CA ASN A 91 -8.02 10.20 2.08
C ASN A 91 -9.01 10.68 1.01
N CYS A 92 -8.59 11.57 0.11
CA CYS A 92 -9.42 12.10 -0.97
C CYS A 92 -8.94 11.69 -2.37
N SER A 93 -7.81 10.99 -2.50
CA SER A 93 -7.34 10.56 -3.83
C SER A 93 -8.31 9.56 -4.46
N ILE A 94 -8.61 9.79 -5.73
CA ILE A 94 -9.36 8.88 -6.60
C ILE A 94 -8.39 7.89 -7.25
N SER A 95 -7.23 8.37 -7.69
CA SER A 95 -6.20 7.59 -8.35
C SER A 95 -4.82 8.22 -8.15
N ASN A 96 -3.77 7.39 -8.25
CA ASN A 96 -2.38 7.83 -8.08
C ASN A 96 -1.75 8.35 -9.39
N GLU A 97 -2.39 8.10 -10.54
CA GLU A 97 -1.88 8.52 -11.84
C GLU A 97 -2.21 9.99 -12.13
N LYS A 98 -1.19 10.84 -12.24
CA LYS A 98 -1.35 12.28 -12.47
C LYS A 98 -1.52 12.64 -13.95
N LYS A 99 -1.25 11.71 -14.86
CA LYS A 99 -1.36 11.92 -16.31
C LYS A 99 -2.67 11.36 -16.84
N ASP A 100 -2.98 11.76 -18.06
CA ASP A 100 -4.02 11.10 -18.83
C ASP A 100 -3.61 9.63 -19.03
N THR A 101 -4.59 8.75 -18.85
CA THR A 101 -4.43 7.31 -19.00
C THR A 101 -5.43 6.79 -20.01
N TRP A 102 -5.29 5.53 -20.37
CA TRP A 102 -6.21 4.83 -21.25
C TRP A 102 -6.47 3.42 -20.77
N PHE A 103 -7.65 2.91 -21.10
CA PHE A 103 -8.07 1.56 -20.83
C PHE A 103 -8.77 1.01 -22.07
N VAL A 104 -8.44 -0.22 -22.45
CA VAL A 104 -8.92 -0.85 -23.69
C VAL A 104 -9.55 -2.17 -23.36
N VAL A 105 -10.74 -2.36 -23.91
CA VAL A 105 -11.56 -3.56 -23.75
C VAL A 105 -11.92 -4.08 -25.12
N LYS A 106 -11.95 -5.41 -25.28
CA LYS A 106 -12.27 -6.07 -26.54
C LYS A 106 -13.62 -6.76 -26.43
N ASN A 107 -14.16 -7.17 -27.58
CA ASN A 107 -15.37 -7.98 -27.68
C ASN A 107 -16.63 -7.32 -27.09
N ILE A 108 -16.74 -5.99 -27.14
CA ILE A 108 -17.93 -5.27 -26.67
C ILE A 108 -18.92 -5.12 -27.82
N GLU A 109 -20.10 -5.73 -27.69
CA GLU A 109 -21.18 -5.60 -28.66
C GLU A 109 -21.70 -4.16 -28.74
N GLN A 110 -22.16 -3.77 -29.92
CA GLN A 110 -22.58 -2.39 -30.18
C GLN A 110 -23.74 -1.97 -29.27
N GLN A 111 -24.70 -2.87 -29.02
CA GLN A 111 -25.84 -2.61 -28.16
C GLN A 111 -25.42 -2.33 -26.70
N ASP A 112 -24.48 -3.12 -26.18
CA ASP A 112 -23.96 -2.96 -24.82
C ASP A 112 -23.17 -1.65 -24.70
N PHE A 113 -22.36 -1.34 -25.71
CA PHE A 113 -21.66 -0.07 -25.80
C PHE A 113 -22.61 1.14 -25.82
N GLU A 114 -23.68 1.09 -26.62
CA GLU A 114 -24.71 2.13 -26.67
C GLU A 114 -25.43 2.28 -25.32
N GLY A 115 -25.68 1.15 -24.63
CA GLY A 115 -26.19 1.12 -23.26
C GLY A 115 -25.26 1.85 -22.28
N ILE A 116 -23.96 1.58 -22.31
CA ILE A 116 -22.96 2.27 -21.49
C ILE A 116 -22.95 3.77 -21.75
N ILE A 117 -22.99 4.20 -23.01
CA ILE A 117 -23.06 5.64 -23.34
C ILE A 117 -24.36 6.27 -22.81
N GLY A 118 -25.47 5.52 -22.82
CA GLY A 118 -26.73 5.93 -22.19
C GLY A 118 -26.57 6.14 -20.69
N LEU A 119 -26.08 5.14 -19.97
CA LEU A 119 -25.86 5.20 -18.51
C LEU A 119 -24.90 6.32 -18.11
N LEU A 120 -23.82 6.53 -18.87
CA LEU A 120 -22.86 7.61 -18.60
C LEU A 120 -23.48 8.99 -18.79
N LYS A 121 -24.46 9.18 -19.67
CA LYS A 121 -25.19 10.46 -19.76
C LYS A 121 -26.09 10.69 -18.55
N GLU A 122 -26.57 9.61 -17.94
CA GLU A 122 -27.44 9.63 -16.76
C GLU A 122 -26.66 9.74 -15.44
N SER A 123 -25.38 9.39 -15.43
CA SER A 123 -24.46 9.53 -14.30
C SER A 123 -24.42 10.92 -13.66
N ASP A 124 -24.33 10.96 -12.32
CA ASP A 124 -24.09 12.17 -11.54
C ASP A 124 -22.69 12.76 -11.77
N TYR A 125 -21.75 11.98 -12.30
CA TYR A 125 -20.40 12.42 -12.63
C TYR A 125 -20.27 13.01 -14.04
N TYR A 126 -21.34 12.94 -14.83
CA TYR A 126 -21.42 13.57 -16.14
C TYR A 126 -21.92 15.01 -16.06
N LYS A 127 -21.25 15.91 -16.78
CA LYS A 127 -21.64 17.31 -16.90
C LYS A 127 -22.87 17.44 -17.82
N LYS A 128 -24.06 17.51 -17.23
CA LYS A 128 -25.36 17.39 -17.92
C LYS A 128 -25.56 18.38 -19.07
N GLU A 129 -24.98 19.58 -19.00
CA GLU A 129 -25.06 20.59 -20.05
C GLU A 129 -24.15 20.31 -21.26
N HIS A 130 -23.21 19.36 -21.14
CA HIS A 130 -22.36 18.95 -22.26
C HIS A 130 -23.18 18.12 -23.25
N ILE A 131 -22.95 18.32 -24.56
CA ILE A 131 -23.60 17.55 -25.63
C ILE A 131 -22.57 16.65 -26.27
N ILE A 132 -22.84 15.34 -26.26
CA ILE A 132 -22.01 14.37 -26.96
C ILE A 132 -22.37 14.37 -28.44
N ILE A 133 -21.41 14.74 -29.28
CA ILE A 133 -21.52 14.66 -30.74
C ILE A 133 -20.57 13.54 -31.20
N PRO A 134 -21.08 12.38 -31.65
CA PRO A 134 -20.24 11.29 -32.13
C PRO A 134 -19.46 11.70 -33.38
N GLU A 135 -18.13 11.55 -33.33
CA GLU A 135 -17.23 11.81 -34.45
C GLU A 135 -16.90 10.50 -35.17
N ASN A 136 -17.48 10.27 -36.35
CA ASN A 136 -17.15 9.09 -37.17
C ASN A 136 -15.79 9.29 -37.87
N LYS A 137 -14.87 8.34 -37.69
CA LYS A 137 -13.50 8.33 -38.27
C LYS A 137 -13.33 7.24 -39.33
N GLY A 138 -14.42 6.62 -39.79
CA GLY A 138 -14.43 5.53 -40.77
C GLY A 138 -14.20 4.15 -40.14
N THR A 139 -13.11 3.99 -39.38
CA THR A 139 -12.78 2.72 -38.68
C THR A 139 -13.21 2.69 -37.21
N SER A 140 -13.67 3.83 -36.70
CA SER A 140 -14.13 3.99 -35.33
C SER A 140 -15.08 5.19 -35.20
N THR A 141 -15.79 5.24 -34.08
CA THR A 141 -16.60 6.39 -33.66
C THR A 141 -16.11 6.88 -32.31
N LEU A 142 -15.87 8.18 -32.20
CA LEU A 142 -15.35 8.82 -31.00
C LEU A 142 -16.44 9.64 -30.30
N TYR A 143 -16.54 9.48 -28.99
CA TYR A 143 -17.49 10.14 -28.11
C TYR A 143 -16.71 10.93 -27.08
N ARG A 144 -16.95 12.24 -27.01
CA ARG A 144 -16.27 13.13 -26.06
C ARG A 144 -17.25 13.52 -24.97
N LEU A 145 -17.02 13.02 -23.77
CA LEU A 145 -17.77 13.29 -22.56
C LEU A 145 -17.02 14.32 -21.72
N LYS A 146 -17.75 15.00 -20.83
CA LYS A 146 -17.18 15.95 -19.89
C LYS A 146 -17.65 15.61 -18.49
N GLY A 147 -16.71 15.47 -17.57
CA GLY A 147 -17.01 15.20 -16.16
C GLY A 147 -17.42 16.46 -15.41
N ILE A 148 -18.00 16.27 -14.22
CA ILE A 148 -18.42 17.38 -13.34
C ILE A 148 -17.27 18.30 -12.91
N TYR A 149 -16.02 17.86 -13.00
CA TYR A 149 -14.86 18.71 -12.72
C TYR A 149 -14.30 19.41 -13.96
N ASN A 150 -14.97 19.29 -15.11
CA ASN A 150 -14.58 19.78 -16.44
C ASN A 150 -13.47 18.99 -17.14
N GLU A 151 -13.05 17.86 -16.60
CA GLU A 151 -12.18 16.92 -17.28
C GLU A 151 -12.85 16.32 -18.52
N ASP A 152 -12.07 16.05 -19.56
CA ASP A 152 -12.56 15.37 -20.75
C ASP A 152 -12.34 13.85 -20.63
N LEU A 153 -13.36 13.09 -21.01
CA LEU A 153 -13.28 11.65 -21.23
C LEU A 153 -13.57 11.36 -22.70
N VAL A 154 -12.63 10.72 -23.38
CA VAL A 154 -12.76 10.29 -24.76
C VAL A 154 -13.02 8.80 -24.78
N ILE A 155 -14.13 8.38 -25.38
CA ILE A 155 -14.47 6.98 -25.57
C ILE A 155 -14.49 6.71 -27.07
N THR A 156 -13.71 5.75 -27.54
CA THR A 156 -13.62 5.35 -28.95
C THR A 156 -14.12 3.93 -29.11
N TYR A 157 -15.14 3.74 -29.93
CA TYR A 157 -15.62 2.42 -30.35
C TYR A 157 -15.10 2.09 -31.73
N PHE A 158 -14.30 1.03 -31.85
CA PHE A 158 -13.72 0.57 -33.11
C PHE A 158 -14.62 -0.47 -33.76
N ASN A 159 -14.61 -0.53 -35.10
CA ASN A 159 -15.35 -1.55 -35.86
C ASN A 159 -14.93 -2.99 -35.51
N THR A 160 -13.78 -3.16 -34.84
CA THR A 160 -13.29 -4.43 -34.29
C THR A 160 -13.96 -4.84 -32.97
N LYS A 161 -15.03 -4.15 -32.53
CA LYS A 161 -15.67 -4.32 -31.21
C LYS A 161 -14.73 -4.04 -30.04
N THR A 162 -13.73 -3.19 -30.28
CA THR A 162 -12.83 -2.70 -29.23
C THR A 162 -13.36 -1.38 -28.71
N VAL A 163 -13.38 -1.20 -27.40
CA VAL A 163 -13.64 0.09 -26.75
C VAL A 163 -12.34 0.58 -26.14
N GLN A 164 -11.97 1.82 -26.42
CA GLN A 164 -10.90 2.53 -25.72
C GLN A 164 -11.50 3.71 -24.98
N ILE A 165 -11.25 3.80 -23.68
CA ILE A 165 -11.46 5.03 -22.92
C ILE A 165 -10.12 5.71 -22.67
N GLN A 166 -10.08 7.03 -22.78
CA GLN A 166 -8.89 7.84 -22.56
C GLN A 166 -9.27 9.14 -21.87
N GLY A 167 -8.54 9.49 -20.82
CA GLY A 167 -8.78 10.72 -20.06
C GLY A 167 -8.04 10.68 -18.73
N LYS A 168 -8.32 11.64 -17.88
CA LYS A 168 -7.82 11.59 -16.51
C LYS A 168 -8.61 10.56 -15.70
N PRO A 169 -7.96 9.77 -14.84
CA PRO A 169 -8.62 8.77 -14.00
C PRO A 169 -9.36 9.41 -12.80
N LEU A 170 -10.32 10.28 -13.14
CA LEU A 170 -11.29 10.96 -12.29
C LEU A 170 -12.63 10.22 -12.34
N LEU A 171 -13.68 10.79 -11.74
CA LEU A 171 -14.94 10.10 -11.45
C LEU A 171 -15.58 9.46 -12.69
N ILE A 172 -15.81 10.24 -13.77
CA ILE A 172 -16.48 9.74 -14.98
C ILE A 172 -15.65 8.69 -15.74
N PHE A 173 -14.31 8.81 -15.70
CA PHE A 173 -13.43 7.79 -16.28
C PHE A 173 -13.58 6.46 -15.54
N ASN A 174 -13.54 6.50 -14.20
CA ASN A 174 -13.61 5.30 -13.38
C ASN A 174 -14.97 4.61 -13.48
N GLU A 175 -16.05 5.39 -13.60
CA GLU A 175 -17.38 4.84 -13.81
C GLU A 175 -17.52 4.18 -15.18
N ALA A 176 -17.05 4.82 -16.26
CA ALA A 176 -17.04 4.22 -17.59
C ALA A 176 -16.21 2.94 -17.62
N MET A 177 -15.07 2.94 -16.94
CA MET A 177 -14.21 1.78 -16.81
C MET A 177 -14.90 0.65 -16.01
N ALA A 178 -15.58 0.97 -14.90
CA ALA A 178 -16.30 -0.01 -14.10
C ALA A 178 -17.42 -0.68 -14.89
N MET A 179 -18.25 0.10 -15.60
CA MET A 179 -19.30 -0.42 -16.48
C MET A 179 -18.74 -1.33 -17.59
N LEU A 180 -17.59 -0.99 -18.16
CA LEU A 180 -16.95 -1.81 -19.17
C LEU A 180 -16.37 -3.12 -18.59
N ILE A 181 -15.86 -3.09 -17.36
CA ILE A 181 -15.35 -4.27 -16.66
C ILE A 181 -16.48 -5.24 -16.30
N GLU A 182 -17.68 -4.74 -15.97
CA GLU A 182 -18.85 -5.59 -15.69
C GLU A 182 -19.27 -6.45 -16.89
N LEU A 183 -18.87 -6.09 -18.12
CA LEU A 183 -19.12 -6.87 -19.34
C LEU A 183 -18.03 -7.93 -19.62
N LEU A 184 -16.98 -8.00 -18.79
CA LEU A 184 -15.85 -8.89 -18.98
C LEU A 184 -15.88 -10.09 -18.06
N GLU A 185 -15.39 -11.21 -18.57
CA GLU A 185 -14.96 -12.33 -17.73
C GLU A 185 -13.70 -11.94 -16.93
N LEU A 186 -13.52 -12.55 -15.75
CA LEU A 186 -12.44 -12.18 -14.81
C LEU A 186 -11.03 -12.28 -15.41
N ASP A 187 -10.81 -13.22 -16.33
CA ASP A 187 -9.53 -13.41 -17.03
C ASP A 187 -9.31 -12.42 -18.19
N GLU A 188 -10.34 -11.67 -18.59
CA GLU A 188 -10.28 -10.66 -19.65
C GLU A 188 -9.99 -9.24 -19.12
N ILE A 189 -9.98 -9.03 -17.79
CA ILE A 189 -9.68 -7.72 -17.18
C ILE A 189 -8.24 -7.28 -17.52
N PRO A 190 -8.04 -6.15 -18.22
CA PRO A 190 -6.72 -5.68 -18.62
C PRO A 190 -5.79 -5.39 -17.43
N LYS A 191 -4.52 -5.80 -17.51
CA LYS A 191 -3.49 -5.52 -16.49
C LYS A 191 -3.29 -4.03 -16.17
N SER A 192 -3.62 -3.13 -17.11
CA SER A 192 -3.57 -1.68 -16.89
C SER A 192 -4.50 -1.22 -15.78
N TYR A 193 -5.59 -1.95 -15.49
CA TYR A 193 -6.45 -1.73 -14.33
C TYR A 193 -5.66 -1.86 -13.01
N ASN A 194 -4.91 -2.96 -12.85
CA ASN A 194 -4.12 -3.19 -11.64
C ASN A 194 -3.06 -2.12 -11.42
N LYS A 195 -2.43 -1.64 -12.50
CA LYS A 195 -1.47 -0.54 -12.44
C LYS A 195 -2.12 0.79 -12.04
N LEU A 196 -3.31 1.08 -12.57
CA LEU A 196 -4.01 2.35 -12.34
C LEU A 196 -4.38 2.57 -10.87
N TYR A 197 -4.72 1.49 -10.15
CA TYR A 197 -5.09 1.53 -8.73
C TYR A 197 -4.04 0.93 -7.79
N SER A 198 -2.80 0.76 -8.27
CA SER A 198 -1.70 0.24 -7.45
C SER A 198 -1.99 -1.14 -6.83
N LEU A 199 -2.80 -1.97 -7.50
CA LEU A 199 -3.06 -3.36 -7.14
C LEU A 199 -1.88 -4.28 -7.51
N GLU A 200 -0.93 -3.81 -8.33
CA GLU A 200 0.34 -4.48 -8.59
C GLU A 200 1.37 -4.19 -7.49
N VAL A 201 1.95 -5.26 -6.95
CA VAL A 201 3.08 -5.21 -6.03
C VAL A 201 4.31 -4.67 -6.76
N ASP A 202 4.82 -3.49 -6.34
CA ASP A 202 6.09 -2.94 -6.85
C ASP A 202 7.27 -3.79 -6.36
N LYS A 203 7.66 -4.76 -7.19
CA LYS A 203 8.78 -5.67 -6.90
C LYS A 203 10.13 -4.97 -6.87
N ASP A 204 10.29 -3.82 -7.52
CA ASP A 204 11.54 -3.07 -7.49
C ASP A 204 11.67 -2.29 -6.18
N ALA A 205 10.59 -1.66 -5.70
CA ALA A 205 10.56 -1.06 -4.37
C ALA A 205 10.87 -2.09 -3.25
N ILE A 206 10.32 -3.31 -3.36
CA ILE A 206 10.66 -4.41 -2.43
C ILE A 206 12.14 -4.75 -2.49
N ARG A 207 12.73 -4.80 -3.69
CA ARG A 207 14.15 -5.12 -3.85
C ARG A 207 15.04 -4.04 -3.24
N GLU A 208 14.74 -2.77 -3.49
CA GLU A 208 15.51 -1.65 -2.93
C GLU A 208 15.37 -1.61 -1.40
N GLN A 209 14.16 -1.77 -0.87
CA GLN A 209 13.96 -1.81 0.58
C GLN A 209 14.68 -3.00 1.23
N GLY A 210 14.68 -4.16 0.56
CA GLY A 210 15.43 -5.32 1.02
C GLY A 210 16.94 -5.08 1.08
N LYS A 211 17.53 -4.28 0.17
CA LYS A 211 18.94 -3.89 0.24
C LYS A 211 19.23 -3.00 1.45
N LEU A 212 18.29 -2.12 1.81
CA LEU A 212 18.42 -1.24 2.97
C LEU A 212 18.35 -2.03 4.29
N TYR A 213 17.44 -3.00 4.40
CA TYR A 213 17.35 -3.85 5.59
C TYR A 213 18.49 -4.87 5.70
N MET A 214 19.07 -5.29 4.58
CA MET A 214 20.03 -6.41 4.55
C MET A 214 21.32 -6.08 3.75
N PRO A 215 22.05 -5.01 4.08
CA PRO A 215 23.18 -4.55 3.28
C PRO A 215 24.32 -5.56 3.15
N ASN A 216 24.55 -6.43 4.15
CA ASN A 216 25.66 -7.39 4.14
C ASN A 216 25.32 -8.67 3.36
N SER A 217 24.05 -9.05 3.33
CA SER A 217 23.61 -10.36 2.88
C SER A 217 22.76 -10.35 1.62
N TYR A 218 22.19 -9.19 1.22
CA TYR A 218 21.22 -9.11 0.14
C TYR A 218 21.75 -9.69 -1.18
N ASN A 219 23.00 -9.39 -1.56
CA ASN A 219 23.58 -9.89 -2.82
C ASN A 219 24.17 -11.31 -2.70
N ILE A 220 24.24 -11.87 -1.49
CA ILE A 220 24.77 -13.21 -1.22
C ILE A 220 23.64 -14.24 -1.25
N ILE A 221 22.54 -13.92 -0.57
CA ILE A 221 21.37 -14.80 -0.44
C ILE A 221 20.62 -14.90 -1.77
N ASN A 222 20.37 -16.12 -2.22
CA ASN A 222 19.72 -16.42 -3.49
C ASN A 222 18.61 -17.49 -3.35
N GLY A 223 17.93 -17.79 -4.46
CA GLY A 223 16.95 -18.87 -4.55
C GLY A 223 15.73 -18.71 -3.65
N LYS A 224 15.26 -19.82 -3.07
CA LYS A 224 14.02 -19.86 -2.27
C LYS A 224 14.09 -18.97 -1.02
N LEU A 225 15.26 -18.86 -0.39
CA LEU A 225 15.44 -18.01 0.78
C LEU A 225 15.29 -16.52 0.39
N LYS A 226 15.86 -16.12 -0.75
CA LYS A 226 15.70 -14.77 -1.28
C LYS A 226 14.24 -14.40 -1.53
N ASN A 227 13.46 -15.33 -2.09
CA ASN A 227 12.03 -15.11 -2.30
C ASN A 227 11.26 -14.94 -0.98
N CYS A 228 11.62 -15.69 0.07
CA CYS A 228 11.01 -15.52 1.40
C CYS A 228 11.33 -14.15 1.99
N ILE A 229 12.57 -13.67 1.83
CA ILE A 229 12.98 -12.32 2.24
C ILE A 229 12.18 -11.26 1.49
N HIS A 230 12.05 -11.36 0.16
CA HIS A 230 11.22 -10.43 -0.61
C HIS A 230 9.78 -10.41 -0.16
N GLN A 231 9.21 -11.57 0.19
CA GLN A 231 7.86 -11.64 0.72
C GLN A 231 7.74 -10.97 2.09
N ALA A 232 8.74 -11.15 2.97
CA ALA A 232 8.78 -10.46 4.26
C ALA A 232 8.86 -8.93 4.08
N VAL A 233 9.73 -8.45 3.19
CA VAL A 233 9.81 -7.01 2.86
C VAL A 233 8.52 -6.48 2.25
N TYR A 234 7.83 -7.27 1.43
CA TYR A 234 6.49 -6.88 0.96
C TYR A 234 5.53 -6.68 2.13
N TYR A 235 5.44 -7.65 3.04
CA TYR A 235 4.56 -7.55 4.20
C TYR A 235 4.94 -6.42 5.16
N SER A 236 6.20 -5.98 5.20
CA SER A 236 6.57 -4.79 5.97
C SER A 236 6.07 -3.48 5.34
N LEU A 237 5.71 -3.50 4.05
CA LEU A 237 5.22 -2.35 3.29
C LEU A 237 3.70 -2.36 3.09
N VAL A 238 3.02 -3.47 3.34
CA VAL A 238 1.55 -3.57 3.26
C VAL A 238 0.92 -2.57 4.21
N ASP A 239 0.01 -1.75 3.70
CA ASP A 239 -0.82 -0.83 4.47
C ASP A 239 -2.28 -1.24 4.25
N ALA A 240 -2.75 -2.15 5.10
CA ALA A 240 -4.10 -2.71 5.04
C ALA A 240 -4.71 -2.74 6.43
N ASP A 241 -6.01 -2.45 6.51
CA ASP A 241 -6.79 -2.56 7.73
C ASP A 241 -7.19 -4.03 7.93
N MET A 242 -6.55 -4.70 8.88
CA MET A 242 -6.78 -6.11 9.21
C MET A 242 -7.36 -6.23 10.62
N PHE A 243 -8.21 -7.24 10.85
CA PHE A 243 -8.72 -7.54 12.20
C PHE A 243 -7.60 -7.81 13.20
N GLU A 244 -6.50 -8.44 12.75
CA GLU A 244 -5.27 -8.68 13.49
C GLU A 244 -4.10 -8.86 12.50
N TYR A 245 -2.85 -8.73 12.97
CA TYR A 245 -1.64 -8.63 12.14
C TYR A 245 -0.61 -9.74 12.38
N THR A 246 -0.94 -10.79 13.13
CA THR A 246 -0.09 -11.95 13.48
C THR A 246 0.41 -12.69 12.25
N ALA A 247 -0.37 -12.71 11.16
CA ALA A 247 0.02 -13.35 9.90
C ALA A 247 1.19 -12.64 9.17
N ILE A 248 1.37 -11.33 9.37
CA ILE A 248 2.42 -10.51 8.73
C ILE A 248 3.83 -11.04 9.04
N PRO A 249 4.26 -11.15 10.32
CA PRO A 249 5.61 -11.58 10.67
C PRO A 249 5.93 -13.05 10.36
N LEU A 250 4.94 -13.90 10.05
CA LEU A 250 5.18 -15.32 9.73
C LEU A 250 6.08 -15.51 8.50
N THR A 251 6.12 -14.53 7.61
CA THR A 251 7.02 -14.54 6.45
C THR A 251 8.47 -14.24 6.81
N GLY A 252 8.70 -13.31 7.75
CA GLY A 252 10.02 -13.08 8.36
C GLY A 252 10.49 -14.32 9.12
N PHE A 253 9.61 -14.92 9.91
CA PHE A 253 9.86 -16.19 10.61
C PHE A 253 10.32 -17.31 9.66
N ARG A 254 9.63 -17.50 8.52
CA ARG A 254 10.02 -18.50 7.52
C ARG A 254 11.39 -18.22 6.90
N ALA A 255 11.73 -16.94 6.70
CA ALA A 255 13.06 -16.55 6.22
C ALA A 255 14.14 -16.88 7.28
N LEU A 256 13.87 -16.64 8.56
CA LEU A 256 14.79 -16.95 9.65
C LEU A 256 15.07 -18.45 9.79
N GLU A 257 14.01 -19.28 9.73
CA GLU A 257 14.16 -20.75 9.73
C GLU A 257 15.05 -21.22 8.58
N GLY A 258 14.78 -20.70 7.38
CA GLY A 258 15.56 -21.00 6.18
C GLY A 258 17.01 -20.59 6.35
N HIS A 259 17.27 -19.38 6.85
CA HIS A 259 18.61 -18.87 7.11
C HIS A 259 19.41 -19.78 8.05
N ILE A 260 18.86 -20.16 9.20
CA ILE A 260 19.55 -21.05 10.16
C ILE A 260 19.95 -22.37 9.48
N LYS A 261 19.06 -22.95 8.67
CA LYS A 261 19.34 -24.19 7.93
C LYS A 261 20.43 -24.02 6.89
N TYR A 262 20.43 -22.91 6.15
CA TYR A 262 21.48 -22.63 5.15
C TYR A 262 22.83 -22.35 5.82
N ALA A 263 22.84 -21.57 6.90
CA ALA A 263 24.04 -21.24 7.66
C ALA A 263 24.69 -22.49 8.29
N LEU A 264 23.92 -23.39 8.91
CA LEU A 264 24.45 -24.68 9.41
C LEU A 264 25.03 -25.54 8.26
N LYS A 265 24.37 -25.54 7.10
CA LYS A 265 24.81 -26.31 5.94
C LYS A 265 26.17 -25.84 5.40
N GLU A 266 26.53 -24.56 5.56
CA GLU A 266 27.86 -24.03 5.19
C GLU A 266 29.00 -24.82 5.87
N PHE A 267 28.74 -25.39 7.04
CA PHE A 267 29.69 -26.19 7.82
C PHE A 267 29.44 -27.71 7.72
N GLY A 268 28.62 -28.15 6.76
CA GLY A 268 28.27 -29.57 6.59
C GLY A 268 27.19 -30.09 7.54
N ILE A 269 26.59 -29.23 8.37
CA ILE A 269 25.55 -29.61 9.33
C ILE A 269 24.18 -29.52 8.65
N VAL A 270 23.53 -30.67 8.46
CA VAL A 270 22.28 -30.75 7.71
C VAL A 270 21.09 -31.11 8.62
N THR A 271 19.98 -30.38 8.45
CA THR A 271 18.69 -30.74 9.06
C THR A 271 17.96 -31.78 8.23
N THR A 272 17.25 -32.70 8.91
CA THR A 272 16.38 -33.70 8.28
C THR A 272 15.03 -33.73 9.00
N ARG A 273 14.10 -34.58 8.53
CA ARG A 273 12.80 -34.78 9.21
C ARG A 273 12.97 -35.29 10.65
N THR A 274 14.03 -36.07 10.90
CA THR A 274 14.34 -36.66 12.21
C THR A 274 15.34 -35.81 12.99
N LYS A 275 16.23 -35.07 12.32
CA LYS A 275 17.21 -34.16 12.93
C LYS A 275 16.80 -32.69 12.69
N ARG A 276 15.88 -32.19 13.52
CA ARG A 276 15.36 -30.82 13.44
C ARG A 276 16.39 -29.79 13.94
N ILE A 277 16.18 -28.50 13.63
CA ILE A 277 17.06 -27.39 14.08
C ILE A 277 17.31 -27.47 15.59
N SER A 278 16.27 -27.73 16.38
CA SER A 278 16.36 -27.81 17.84
C SER A 278 17.34 -28.87 18.36
N SER A 279 17.72 -29.87 17.56
CA SER A 279 18.69 -30.90 17.99
C SER A 279 20.13 -30.38 18.08
N PHE A 280 20.43 -29.22 17.51
CA PHE A 280 21.76 -28.60 17.53
C PHE A 280 21.97 -27.61 18.67
N TYR A 281 20.92 -27.39 19.47
CA TYR A 281 20.92 -26.40 20.53
C TYR A 281 20.47 -27.04 21.85
N HIS A 282 20.97 -26.51 22.96
CA HIS A 282 20.52 -26.82 24.30
C HIS A 282 20.15 -25.52 25.01
N LYS A 283 19.26 -25.62 26.00
CA LYS A 283 18.84 -24.48 26.80
C LYS A 283 19.75 -24.34 28.02
N ASN A 284 20.35 -23.17 28.21
CA ASN A 284 21.19 -22.89 29.36
C ASN A 284 20.37 -22.56 30.62
N SER A 285 21.05 -22.33 31.75
CA SER A 285 20.41 -22.01 33.04
C SER A 285 19.59 -20.72 33.01
N SER A 286 19.94 -19.76 32.14
CA SER A 286 19.24 -18.50 31.92
C SER A 286 18.06 -18.63 30.93
N LYS A 287 17.67 -19.86 30.57
CA LYS A 287 16.60 -20.15 29.59
C LYS A 287 16.89 -19.64 28.17
N VAL A 288 18.15 -19.38 27.84
CA VAL A 288 18.59 -18.99 26.49
C VAL A 288 19.16 -20.22 25.79
N TYR A 289 18.90 -20.36 24.50
CA TYR A 289 19.44 -21.46 23.70
C TYR A 289 20.85 -21.18 23.20
N GLU A 290 21.72 -22.16 23.36
CA GLU A 290 23.11 -22.16 22.90
C GLU A 290 23.38 -23.36 22.00
N LEU A 291 24.29 -23.22 21.05
CA LEU A 291 24.74 -24.34 20.22
C LEU A 291 25.42 -25.40 21.10
N ASN A 292 25.20 -26.66 20.77
CA ASN A 292 25.92 -27.77 21.42
C ASN A 292 27.43 -27.65 21.17
N ASN A 293 28.24 -28.15 22.10
CA ASN A 293 29.70 -27.99 22.06
C ASN A 293 30.34 -28.63 20.82
N ASP A 294 29.86 -29.80 20.39
CA ASP A 294 30.27 -30.46 19.15
C ASP A 294 30.03 -29.57 17.93
N ILE A 295 28.86 -28.94 17.85
CA ILE A 295 28.51 -28.01 16.77
C ILE A 295 29.37 -26.74 16.81
N LYS A 296 29.64 -26.19 17.99
CA LYS A 296 30.56 -25.04 18.16
C LYS A 296 31.96 -25.38 17.65
N THR A 297 32.44 -26.60 17.92
CA THR A 297 33.73 -27.09 17.44
C THR A 297 33.74 -27.27 15.92
N GLU A 298 32.68 -27.82 15.31
CA GLU A 298 32.58 -27.96 13.85
C GLU A 298 32.57 -26.61 13.12
N ILE A 299 31.85 -25.61 13.64
CA ILE A 299 31.78 -24.27 13.05
C ILE A 299 33.11 -23.52 13.20
N ASN A 300 33.79 -23.69 14.34
CA ASN A 300 35.07 -23.07 14.67
C ASN A 300 35.14 -21.54 14.39
N ASN A 301 34.02 -20.84 14.59
CA ASN A 301 33.91 -19.40 14.42
C ASN A 301 32.95 -18.83 15.47
N SER A 302 33.51 -18.15 16.47
CA SER A 302 32.76 -17.67 17.64
C SER A 302 31.70 -16.62 17.28
N LYS A 303 31.94 -15.77 16.28
CA LYS A 303 30.94 -14.80 15.79
C LYS A 303 29.77 -15.53 15.14
N LYS A 304 30.04 -16.46 14.22
CA LYS A 304 29.00 -17.25 13.53
C LYS A 304 28.18 -18.09 14.51
N CYS A 305 28.81 -18.68 15.53
CA CYS A 305 28.10 -19.36 16.60
C CYS A 305 27.13 -18.42 17.32
N LYS A 306 27.59 -17.24 17.74
CA LYS A 306 26.74 -16.25 18.43
C LYS A 306 25.58 -15.75 17.55
N ASP A 307 25.83 -15.51 16.26
CA ASP A 307 24.80 -15.09 15.32
C ASP A 307 23.73 -16.20 15.13
N LEU A 308 24.14 -17.47 15.04
CA LEU A 308 23.25 -18.63 14.98
C LEU A 308 22.45 -18.85 16.27
N GLU A 309 23.05 -18.60 17.44
CA GLU A 309 22.35 -18.65 18.73
C GLU A 309 21.31 -17.53 18.82
N LYS A 310 21.66 -16.31 18.42
CA LYS A 310 20.72 -15.17 18.39
C LYS A 310 19.54 -15.46 17.44
N ALA A 311 19.82 -15.95 16.24
CA ALA A 311 18.80 -16.33 15.27
C ALA A 311 17.87 -17.42 15.80
N TYR A 312 18.42 -18.45 16.45
CA TYR A 312 17.61 -19.55 16.97
C TYR A 312 16.74 -19.14 18.16
N ASN A 313 17.21 -18.29 19.06
CA ASN A 313 16.38 -17.78 20.16
C ASN A 313 15.19 -16.97 19.63
N GLN A 314 15.41 -16.05 18.69
CA GLN A 314 14.30 -15.30 18.06
C GLN A 314 13.34 -16.24 17.30
N TYR A 315 13.88 -17.22 16.58
CA TYR A 315 13.07 -18.23 15.89
C TYR A 315 12.19 -19.03 16.87
N TYR A 316 12.75 -19.43 18.01
CA TYR A 316 12.01 -20.16 19.05
C TYR A 316 10.87 -19.31 19.61
N ASP A 317 11.15 -18.06 19.99
CA ASP A 317 10.17 -17.16 20.60
C ASP A 317 9.02 -16.82 19.64
N LEU A 318 9.34 -16.43 18.40
CA LEU A 318 8.33 -16.13 17.38
C LEU A 318 7.46 -17.34 17.04
N ARG A 319 8.06 -18.54 16.94
CA ARG A 319 7.32 -19.77 16.69
C ARG A 319 6.35 -20.09 17.81
N HIS A 320 6.81 -19.94 19.05
CA HIS A 320 6.00 -20.27 20.21
C HIS A 320 4.83 -19.29 20.34
N MET A 321 5.11 -18.00 20.21
CA MET A 321 4.15 -16.91 20.38
C MET A 321 3.10 -16.82 19.26
N LEU A 322 3.50 -17.02 17.99
CA LEU A 322 2.64 -16.68 16.83
C LEU A 322 2.05 -17.89 16.10
N SER A 323 2.44 -19.12 16.44
CA SER A 323 2.02 -20.33 15.72
C SER A 323 1.03 -21.21 16.50
N HIS A 324 0.63 -20.79 17.70
CA HIS A 324 -0.21 -21.58 18.59
C HIS A 324 -1.27 -20.68 19.25
N TRP A 325 -2.46 -21.25 19.46
CA TRP A 325 -3.45 -20.71 20.41
C TRP A 325 -3.01 -21.14 21.81
N ASP A 326 -3.13 -20.26 22.80
CA ASP A 326 -2.73 -20.59 24.16
C ASP A 326 -3.73 -21.55 24.83
N ASP A 327 -3.31 -22.26 25.87
CA ASP A 327 -4.18 -23.19 26.57
C ASP A 327 -5.26 -22.41 27.35
N LEU A 328 -6.54 -22.75 27.14
CA LEU A 328 -7.64 -22.17 27.90
C LEU A 328 -7.57 -22.67 29.36
N VAL A 329 -7.21 -21.79 30.28
CA VAL A 329 -7.12 -22.13 31.71
C VAL A 329 -8.54 -22.10 32.30
N LEU A 330 -9.02 -23.28 32.73
CA LEU A 330 -10.37 -23.50 33.25
C LEU A 330 -10.71 -22.67 34.50
N ASP A 331 -9.70 -22.19 35.22
CA ASP A 331 -9.88 -21.53 36.52
C ASP A 331 -10.17 -20.03 36.41
N ASN A 332 -9.91 -19.38 35.26
CA ASN A 332 -10.10 -17.94 35.07
C ASN A 332 -10.79 -17.52 33.75
N ASP A 333 -11.10 -18.46 32.82
CA ASP A 333 -11.71 -18.16 31.50
C ASP A 333 -10.94 -17.09 30.68
N GLU A 334 -9.66 -16.85 31.01
CA GLU A 334 -8.82 -15.87 30.31
C GLU A 334 -8.12 -16.52 29.12
N ASP A 335 -8.38 -16.01 27.92
CA ASP A 335 -7.63 -16.34 26.72
C ASP A 335 -6.40 -15.44 26.62
N THR A 336 -5.21 -16.02 26.85
CA THR A 336 -3.91 -15.33 26.80
C THR A 336 -3.22 -15.43 25.45
N THR A 337 -3.92 -15.90 24.40
CA THR A 337 -3.37 -16.02 23.05
C THR A 337 -2.83 -14.68 22.56
N THR A 338 -1.55 -14.69 22.17
CA THR A 338 -0.92 -13.46 21.68
C THR A 338 -1.48 -13.09 20.30
N MET A 339 -2.09 -11.91 20.21
CA MET A 339 -2.54 -11.30 18.96
C MET A 339 -1.77 -10.00 18.72
N ILE A 340 -1.39 -9.76 17.47
CA ILE A 340 -0.78 -8.47 17.10
C ILE A 340 -1.87 -7.54 16.59
N GLU A 341 -2.26 -6.54 17.37
CA GLU A 341 -3.30 -5.58 16.99
C GLU A 341 -2.74 -4.31 16.31
N ASN A 342 -1.42 -4.15 16.32
CA ASN A 342 -0.75 -2.99 15.75
C ASN A 342 0.17 -3.38 14.59
N ILE A 343 -0.13 -2.87 13.39
CA ILE A 343 0.68 -3.12 12.20
C ILE A 343 2.14 -2.67 12.34
N GLY A 344 2.41 -1.63 13.12
CA GLY A 344 3.76 -1.17 13.44
C GLY A 344 4.56 -2.22 14.20
N ILE A 345 3.96 -2.87 15.20
CA ILE A 345 4.60 -3.98 15.93
C ILE A 345 4.89 -5.15 14.98
N ALA A 346 3.92 -5.53 14.13
CA ALA A 346 4.11 -6.58 13.14
C ALA A 346 5.27 -6.28 12.16
N ARG A 347 5.39 -5.03 11.70
CA ARG A 347 6.48 -4.56 10.84
C ARG A 347 7.84 -4.62 11.56
N THR A 348 7.90 -4.24 12.83
CA THR A 348 9.12 -4.33 13.64
C THR A 348 9.64 -5.76 13.72
N TYR A 349 8.76 -6.75 13.95
CA TYR A 349 9.18 -8.16 13.97
C TYR A 349 9.83 -8.61 12.65
N ILE A 350 9.31 -8.17 11.50
CA ILE A 350 9.92 -8.44 10.20
C ILE A 350 11.32 -7.81 10.14
N ILE A 351 11.41 -6.51 10.42
CA ILE A 351 12.67 -5.75 10.28
C ILE A 351 13.76 -6.32 11.19
N ASP A 352 13.44 -6.59 12.46
CA ASP A 352 14.36 -7.17 13.43
C ASP A 352 14.85 -8.55 12.98
N THR A 353 13.94 -9.36 12.43
CA THR A 353 14.28 -10.67 11.86
C THR A 353 15.26 -10.54 10.68
N LEU A 354 15.02 -9.60 9.77
CA LEU A 354 15.91 -9.36 8.63
C LEU A 354 17.29 -8.85 9.08
N PHE A 355 17.35 -8.00 10.11
CA PHE A 355 18.62 -7.56 10.69
C PHE A 355 19.40 -8.69 11.35
N ILE A 356 18.72 -9.63 12.01
CA ILE A 356 19.37 -10.81 12.61
C ILE A 356 19.93 -11.74 11.53
N ILE A 357 19.21 -11.92 10.41
CA ILE A 357 19.76 -12.66 9.26
C ILE A 357 20.97 -11.92 8.69
N ASP A 358 20.89 -10.59 8.52
CA ASP A 358 21.96 -9.81 7.91
C ASP A 358 23.24 -9.77 8.77
N SER A 359 23.10 -9.73 10.11
CA SER A 359 24.25 -9.68 11.03
C SER A 359 25.15 -10.90 10.95
N TYR A 360 24.62 -12.06 10.53
CA TYR A 360 25.43 -13.25 10.24
C TYR A 360 26.46 -12.98 9.14
N TYR A 361 26.14 -12.12 8.17
CA TYR A 361 26.99 -11.87 6.99
C TYR A 361 27.93 -10.66 7.16
N SER A 362 27.86 -9.93 8.28
CA SER A 362 28.83 -8.89 8.57
C SER A 362 30.22 -9.48 8.84
N LEU A 363 31.26 -8.75 8.41
CA LEU A 363 32.67 -9.14 8.56
C LEU A 363 33.11 -9.21 10.03
#